data_AF-A0A1Y2BZA9-F1
#
_entry.id   AF-A0A1Y2BZA9-F1
#
_cell.length_a   1.000
_cell.length_b   1.000
_cell.length_c   1.000
_cell.angle_alpha   90.00
_cell.angle_beta   90.00
_cell.angle_gamma   90.00
#
_symmetry.space_group_name_H-M   'P 1'
#
loop_
_entity.id
_entity.type
_entity.pdbx_description
1 polymer ?
#
loop_
_entity_poly.entity_id
_entity_poly.type
_entity_poly.pdbx_seq_one_letter_code
_entity_poly.pdbx_strand_id
1 'polypeptide(L)'
;MAPDPIKISPLPVIDQDLDKMDHMAFIKTRSNFVKEQLVRTEEINYVREKMKWCYRREGVNHLQNCRHLTMQYLELVRAAKLEWIQPFKLPAKSVKLGASAEEEH
;
A
#
# COMPACT_ATOMS: atom_id res chain seq x y z
N MET A 1 -15.77 -13.62 -20.64
CA MET A 1 -14.45 -13.21 -20.14
C MET A 1 -14.67 -12.20 -19.04
N ALA A 2 -14.36 -12.54 -17.79
CA ALA A 2 -14.32 -11.52 -16.74
C ALA A 2 -13.08 -10.64 -17.01
N PRO A 3 -13.18 -9.31 -16.87
CA PRO A 3 -12.02 -8.44 -17.00
C PRO A 3 -11.04 -8.70 -15.84
N ASP A 4 -9.76 -8.48 -16.10
CA ASP A 4 -8.69 -8.70 -15.14
C ASP A 4 -8.85 -7.80 -13.90
N PRO A 5 -8.47 -8.29 -12.71
CA PRO A 5 -8.55 -7.50 -11.48
C PRO A 5 -7.60 -6.29 -11.55
N ILE A 6 -8.07 -5.15 -11.01
CA ILE A 6 -7.24 -3.93 -10.92
C ILE A 6 -6.06 -4.22 -9.98
N LYS A 7 -4.82 -4.11 -10.47
CA LYS A 7 -3.62 -4.35 -9.67
C LYS A 7 -3.37 -3.15 -8.76
N ILE A 8 -3.06 -3.42 -7.50
CA ILE A 8 -2.83 -2.42 -6.45
C ILE A 8 -1.41 -2.57 -5.92
N SER A 9 -0.79 -1.43 -5.64
CA SER A 9 0.59 -1.37 -5.19
C SER A 9 0.74 -2.02 -3.81
N PRO A 10 1.89 -2.69 -3.56
CA PRO A 10 2.17 -3.31 -2.27
C PRO A 10 2.24 -2.26 -1.14
N LEU A 11 2.16 -2.71 0.11
CA LEU A 11 2.34 -1.80 1.25
C LEU A 11 3.76 -1.23 1.26
N PRO A 12 3.95 0.04 1.61
CA PRO A 12 5.28 0.61 1.74
C PRO A 12 6.02 -0.03 2.92
N VAL A 13 7.26 -0.45 2.67
CA VAL A 13 8.16 -1.06 3.66
C VAL A 13 9.29 -0.07 3.96
N ILE A 14 9.68 0.01 5.22
CA ILE A 14 10.80 0.85 5.68
C ILE A 14 12.02 -0.05 5.84
N ASP A 15 13.16 0.38 5.30
CA ASP A 15 14.43 -0.34 5.42
C ASP A 15 14.88 -0.43 6.89
N GLN A 16 15.31 -1.63 7.30
CA GLN A 16 15.72 -1.89 8.68
C GLN A 16 17.02 -1.19 9.07
N ASP A 17 17.87 -0.92 8.08
CA ASP A 17 19.20 -0.34 8.25
C ASP A 17 19.19 1.20 8.16
N LEU A 18 18.01 1.83 8.07
CA LEU A 18 17.90 3.29 8.03
C LEU A 18 18.53 3.91 9.29
N ASP A 19 19.57 4.72 9.09
CA ASP A 19 20.16 5.50 10.17
C ASP A 19 19.22 6.64 10.59
N LYS A 20 18.86 6.65 11.86
CA LYS A 20 17.98 7.67 12.44
C LYS A 20 18.71 9.02 12.60
N MET A 21 20.03 8.99 12.69
CA MET A 21 20.84 10.20 12.91
C MET A 21 21.11 10.96 11.61
N ASP A 22 20.98 10.31 10.44
CA ASP A 22 20.97 11.00 9.15
C ASP A 22 19.59 11.63 8.91
N HIS A 23 19.49 12.92 9.21
CA HIS A 23 18.28 13.70 9.04
C HIS A 23 17.76 13.72 7.59
N MET A 24 18.65 13.72 6.60
CA MET A 24 18.24 13.77 5.20
C MET A 24 17.64 12.44 4.74
N ALA A 25 18.30 11.33 5.06
CA ALA A 25 17.79 10.00 4.77
C ALA A 25 16.45 9.74 5.49
N PHE A 26 16.32 10.17 6.75
CA PHE A 26 15.08 10.03 7.51
C PHE A 26 13.92 10.79 6.87
N ILE A 27 14.10 12.07 6.53
CA ILE A 27 13.06 12.90 5.90
C ILE A 27 12.64 12.30 4.57
N LYS A 28 13.61 11.91 3.72
CA LYS A 28 13.33 11.30 2.42
C LYS A 28 12.50 10.02 2.56
N THR A 29 12.89 9.13 3.48
CA THR A 29 12.19 7.86 3.70
C THR A 29 10.78 8.08 4.22
N ARG A 30 10.61 9.00 5.18
CA ARG A 30 9.27 9.37 5.68
C ARG A 30 8.39 9.94 4.59
N SER A 31 8.91 10.87 3.77
CA SER A 31 8.16 11.46 2.66
C SER A 31 7.76 10.41 1.63
N ASN A 32 8.65 9.47 1.29
CA ASN A 32 8.32 8.39 0.37
C ASN A 32 7.25 7.46 0.94
N PHE A 33 7.38 7.05 2.20
CA PHE A 33 6.39 6.20 2.87
C PHE A 33 4.97 6.81 2.82
N VAL A 34 4.84 8.09 3.14
CA VAL A 34 3.55 8.79 3.09
C VAL A 34 3.00 8.87 1.66
N LYS A 35 3.86 9.16 0.66
CA LYS A 35 3.44 9.20 -0.75
C LYS A 35 2.87 7.86 -1.22
N GLU A 36 3.55 6.75 -0.92
CA GLU A 36 3.07 5.42 -1.29
C GLU A 36 1.73 5.07 -0.62
N GLN A 37 1.53 5.46 0.65
CA GLN A 37 0.23 5.30 1.31
C GLN A 37 -0.89 6.10 0.62
N LEU A 38 -0.59 7.32 0.17
CA LEU A 38 -1.54 8.14 -0.57
C LEU A 38 -1.85 7.53 -1.94
N VAL A 39 -0.83 7.05 -2.67
CA VAL A 39 -1.02 6.35 -3.96
C VAL A 39 -1.95 5.15 -3.77
N ARG A 40 -1.71 4.31 -2.76
CA ARG A 40 -2.57 3.17 -2.45
C ARG A 40 -4.01 3.59 -2.12
N THR A 41 -4.19 4.70 -1.40
CA THR A 41 -5.53 5.23 -1.10
C THR A 41 -6.25 5.64 -2.38
N GLU A 42 -5.55 6.30 -3.30
CA GLU A 42 -6.10 6.70 -4.60
C GLU A 42 -6.38 5.51 -5.51
N GLU A 43 -5.57 4.46 -5.47
CA GLU A 43 -5.85 3.20 -6.18
C GLU A 43 -7.16 2.56 -5.70
N ILE A 44 -7.41 2.54 -4.38
CA ILE A 44 -8.68 2.04 -3.82
C ILE A 44 -9.86 2.94 -4.25
N ASN A 45 -9.69 4.26 -4.23
CA ASN A 45 -10.68 5.21 -4.72
C ASN A 45 -10.97 5.00 -6.22
N TYR A 46 -9.96 4.70 -7.02
CA TYR A 46 -10.10 4.38 -8.43
C TYR A 46 -10.96 3.14 -8.67
N VAL A 47 -10.75 2.05 -7.90
CA VAL A 47 -11.63 0.85 -7.96
C VAL A 47 -13.07 1.21 -7.61
N ARG A 48 -13.27 2.03 -6.57
CA ARG A 48 -14.60 2.51 -6.16
C ARG A 48 -15.28 3.32 -7.28
N GLU A 49 -14.57 4.23 -7.93
CA GLU A 49 -15.12 5.03 -9.04
C GLU A 49 -15.43 4.19 -10.27
N LYS A 50 -14.56 3.22 -10.62
CA LYS A 50 -14.85 2.23 -11.67
C LYS A 50 -16.09 1.40 -11.34
N MET A 51 -16.27 0.98 -10.09
CA MET A 51 -17.47 0.28 -9.63
C MET A 51 -18.72 1.15 -9.80
N LYS A 52 -18.69 2.41 -9.32
CA LYS A 52 -19.81 3.36 -9.49
C LYS A 52 -20.13 3.61 -10.97
N TRP A 53 -19.11 3.67 -11.82
CA TRP A 53 -19.29 3.82 -13.26
C TRP A 53 -19.94 2.58 -13.88
N CYS A 54 -19.48 1.38 -13.50
CA CYS A 54 -20.10 0.12 -13.94
C CYS A 54 -21.58 0.06 -13.54
N TYR A 55 -21.92 0.44 -12.31
CA TYR A 55 -23.30 0.47 -11.82
C TYR A 55 -24.17 1.41 -12.65
N ARG A 56 -23.65 2.59 -13.01
CA ARG A 56 -24.35 3.56 -13.87
C ARG A 56 -24.52 3.06 -15.30
N ARG A 57 -23.55 2.33 -15.84
CA ARG A 57 -23.56 1.84 -17.23
C ARG A 57 -24.47 0.62 -17.41
N GLU A 58 -24.41 -0.34 -16.50
CA GLU A 58 -25.11 -1.64 -16.64
C GLU A 58 -26.58 -1.56 -16.20
N GLY A 59 -26.96 -0.55 -15.40
CA GLY A 59 -28.32 -0.40 -14.91
C GLY A 59 -28.77 -1.65 -14.17
N VAL A 60 -29.87 -2.27 -14.60
CA VAL A 60 -30.46 -3.47 -13.96
C VAL A 60 -29.52 -4.68 -13.91
N ASN A 61 -28.52 -4.78 -14.79
CA ASN A 61 -27.61 -5.93 -14.84
C ASN A 61 -26.34 -5.79 -13.97
N HIS A 62 -26.26 -4.74 -13.15
CA HIS A 62 -25.06 -4.44 -12.37
C HIS A 62 -24.65 -5.58 -11.41
N LEU A 63 -25.61 -6.39 -10.94
CA LEU A 63 -25.36 -7.49 -10.00
C LEU A 63 -24.50 -8.62 -10.61
N GLN A 64 -24.65 -8.88 -11.92
CA GLN A 64 -23.87 -9.91 -12.60
C GLN A 64 -22.57 -9.31 -13.14
N ASN A 65 -22.69 -8.19 -13.86
CA ASN A 65 -21.58 -7.63 -14.61
C ASN A 65 -20.55 -6.92 -13.73
N CYS A 66 -20.96 -6.24 -12.65
CA CYS A 66 -20.05 -5.47 -11.79
C CYS A 66 -19.55 -6.25 -10.55
N ARG A 67 -19.97 -7.52 -10.38
CA ARG A 67 -19.65 -8.34 -9.20
C ARG A 67 -18.15 -8.42 -8.91
N HIS A 68 -17.31 -8.53 -9.93
CA HIS A 68 -15.86 -8.62 -9.79
C HIS A 68 -15.27 -7.35 -9.15
N LEU A 69 -15.72 -6.15 -9.56
CA LEU A 69 -15.31 -4.88 -8.95
C LEU A 69 -15.79 -4.76 -7.51
N THR A 70 -17.02 -5.20 -7.23
CA THR A 70 -17.55 -5.20 -5.86
C THR A 70 -16.76 -6.12 -4.94
N MET A 71 -16.46 -7.34 -5.39
CA MET A 71 -15.66 -8.31 -4.62
C MET A 71 -14.25 -7.77 -4.35
N GLN A 72 -13.59 -7.24 -5.38
CA GLN A 72 -12.28 -6.63 -5.26
C GLN A 72 -12.30 -5.43 -4.30
N TYR A 73 -13.25 -4.51 -4.46
CA TYR A 73 -13.39 -3.36 -3.57
C TYR A 73 -13.64 -3.77 -2.11
N LEU A 74 -14.46 -4.80 -1.88
CA LEU A 74 -14.69 -5.33 -0.52
C LEU A 74 -13.43 -5.92 0.10
N GLU A 75 -12.62 -6.65 -0.68
CA GLU A 75 -11.34 -7.17 -0.22
C GLU A 75 -10.39 -6.03 0.20
N LEU A 76 -10.31 -4.99 -0.62
CA LEU A 76 -9.48 -3.81 -0.35
C LEU A 76 -9.94 -3.03 0.86
N VAL A 77 -11.25 -2.82 1.01
CA VAL A 77 -11.80 -2.12 2.18
C VAL A 77 -11.57 -2.93 3.45
N ARG A 78 -11.65 -4.26 3.41
CA ARG A 78 -11.32 -5.09 4.57
C ARG A 78 -9.86 -4.97 4.96
N ALA A 79 -8.95 -5.04 3.99
CA ALA A 79 -7.52 -4.84 4.23
C ALA A 79 -7.23 -3.42 4.74
N ALA A 80 -7.87 -2.40 4.16
CA ALA A 80 -7.67 -1.01 4.53
C ALA A 80 -8.30 -0.63 5.88
N LYS A 81 -9.42 -1.25 6.29
CA LYS A 81 -10.08 -0.95 7.58
C LYS A 81 -9.16 -1.23 8.78
N LEU A 82 -8.20 -2.13 8.63
CA LEU A 82 -7.19 -2.44 9.64
C LEU A 82 -6.00 -1.46 9.59
N GLU A 83 -5.76 -0.77 8.46
CA GLU A 83 -4.48 -0.13 8.17
C GLU A 83 -4.54 1.20 7.38
N TRP A 84 -5.68 1.89 7.32
CA TRP A 84 -5.92 3.00 6.38
C TRP A 84 -4.80 4.06 6.41
N ILE A 85 -4.30 4.41 7.60
CA ILE A 85 -3.14 5.27 7.75
C ILE A 85 -2.27 4.68 8.84
N GLN A 86 -1.22 3.95 8.42
CA GLN A 86 -0.20 3.49 9.37
C GLN A 86 0.71 4.66 9.74
N PRO A 87 0.91 4.95 11.04
CA PRO A 87 1.91 5.92 11.43
C PRO A 87 3.30 5.46 10.99
N PHE A 88 4.12 6.40 10.52
CA PHE A 88 5.51 6.12 10.21
C PHE A 88 6.23 5.65 11.48
N LYS A 89 6.68 4.40 11.49
CA LYS A 89 7.39 3.77 12.61
C LYS A 89 8.69 3.18 12.09
N LEU A 90 9.81 3.54 12.70
CA LEU A 90 11.07 2.89 12.41
C LEU A 90 11.03 1.44 12.92
N PRO A 91 11.49 0.45 12.14
CA PRO A 91 11.67 -0.89 12.66
C PRO A 91 12.69 -0.89 13.81
N ALA A 92 12.47 -1.72 14.82
CA ALA A 92 13.50 -1.93 15.84
C ALA A 92 14.71 -2.57 15.15
N LYS A 93 15.91 -1.96 15.27
CA LYS A 93 17.14 -2.58 14.80
C LYS A 93 17.23 -3.97 15.44
N SER A 94 17.30 -5.02 14.62
CA SER A 94 17.77 -6.30 15.12
C SER A 94 19.21 -6.06 15.56
N VAL A 95 19.44 -6.04 16.88
CA VAL A 95 20.81 -5.99 17.40
C VAL A 95 21.43 -7.31 16.95
N LYS A 96 22.17 -7.28 15.83
CA LYS A 96 23.12 -8.34 15.50
C LYS A 96 24.18 -8.30 16.59
N LEU A 97 23.95 -9.09 17.63
CA LEU A 97 24.95 -9.38 18.63
C LEU A 97 25.96 -10.33 17.98
N GLY A 98 27.06 -9.77 17.45
CA GLY A 98 28.28 -10.49 17.11
C GLY A 98 28.53 -10.81 15.63
N ALA A 99 29.79 -10.63 15.24
CA ALA A 99 30.46 -10.85 13.94
C ALA A 99 30.16 -9.78 12.85
N SER A 100 31.10 -8.92 12.46
CA SER A 100 32.51 -9.19 12.16
C SER A 100 33.42 -7.98 12.47
N ALA A 101 34.52 -8.27 13.15
CA ALA A 101 35.71 -7.44 13.23
C ALA A 101 36.35 -7.25 11.85
N GLU A 102 37.03 -6.10 11.69
CA GLU A 102 38.23 -5.82 10.88
C GLU A 102 38.32 -6.36 9.43
N GLU A 103 38.41 -5.44 8.45
CA GLU A 103 39.64 -5.25 7.65
C GLU A 103 39.58 -3.99 6.77
N GLU A 104 40.68 -3.25 6.79
CA GLU A 104 41.00 -2.00 6.08
C GLU A 104 41.31 -2.20 4.59
N HIS A 105 41.12 -1.14 3.78
CA HIS A 105 42.21 -0.51 3.02
C HIS A 105 41.88 0.96 2.72
#